data_AF-A0AAN8EZQ9-F1
#
_entry.id   AF-A0AAN8EZQ9-F1
#
_cell.length_a   1.000
_cell.length_b   1.000
_cell.length_c   1.000
_cell.angle_alpha   90.00
_cell.angle_beta   90.00
_cell.angle_gamma   90.00
#
_symmetry.space_group_name_H-M   'P 1'
#
loop_
_entity.id
_entity.type
_entity.pdbx_description
1 polymer ?
#
loop_
_entity_poly.entity_id
_entity_poly.type
_entity_poly.pdbx_seq_one_letter_code
_entity_poly.pdbx_strand_id
1 'polypeptide(L)'
;MQSLPKYMEHVDRRELYTSLPARVDYLHTFLEFGPDDVAALIDGQKYIKMVIPAIVNMVYKKLLRHDVTARVFSTRDSRSEVDPDEWVSEEGPQIQNRKMFLRWYLTKLNSDPTNMEYWEYLDKVGAMHVCKGGRRNPLFVDYLFLGACLGYIQDSFLEAILSHPRLDLTRKIAISKAITKVIWIQNDLMARWHMKDGDEVQDTSTEPENLQPTRISPRVPGINEDKASTHSSDSGKTSLGRTEEDVKLGNEHSVCPFSGMSSSQTFDMTKQRAPKHKLERDSNSNYFVSNNGVPRLQVVDGQVVGKEKLDMSILSKALDE
;
A
#
# COMPACT_ATOMS: atom_id res chain seq x y z
N MET A 1 14.42 29.75 -21.36
CA MET A 1 13.20 29.07 -20.87
C MET A 1 12.21 30.14 -20.44
N GLN A 2 10.94 30.00 -20.83
CA GLN A 2 9.88 30.86 -20.28
C GLN A 2 9.71 30.55 -18.79
N SER A 3 9.48 31.58 -17.96
CA SER A 3 9.18 31.40 -16.54
C SER A 3 7.83 30.70 -16.38
N LEU A 4 7.72 29.85 -15.35
CA LEU A 4 6.45 29.19 -15.02
C LEU A 4 5.38 30.22 -14.61
N PRO A 5 4.10 30.00 -14.95
CA PRO A 5 3.00 30.81 -14.45
C PRO A 5 2.97 30.85 -12.90
N LYS A 6 2.39 31.92 -12.35
CA LYS A 6 2.39 32.27 -10.90
C LYS A 6 1.84 31.21 -9.94
N TYR A 7 1.17 30.17 -10.43
CA TYR A 7 0.56 29.09 -9.65
C TYR A 7 0.95 27.70 -10.15
N MET A 8 1.97 27.62 -11.01
CA MET A 8 2.45 26.36 -11.55
C MET A 8 3.74 25.99 -10.83
N GLU A 9 3.71 24.83 -10.18
CA GLU A 9 4.88 24.24 -9.56
C GLU A 9 5.60 23.34 -10.58
N HIS A 10 6.93 23.38 -10.56
CA HIS A 10 7.71 22.44 -11.35
C HIS A 10 7.77 21.11 -10.63
N VAL A 11 7.46 20.04 -11.35
CA VAL A 11 7.66 18.67 -10.89
C VAL A 11 8.56 17.97 -11.90
N ASP A 12 9.71 17.47 -11.46
CA ASP A 12 10.58 16.69 -12.34
C ASP A 12 9.97 15.31 -12.56
N ARG A 13 9.58 15.05 -13.81
CA ARG A 13 9.07 13.76 -14.23
C ARG A 13 10.03 12.62 -13.86
N ARG A 14 11.35 12.81 -13.98
CA ARG A 14 12.36 11.78 -13.67
C ARG A 14 12.26 11.37 -12.20
N GLU A 15 12.16 12.33 -11.29
CA GLU A 15 12.10 12.06 -9.85
C GLU A 15 10.85 11.26 -9.45
N LEU A 16 9.72 11.43 -10.15
CA LEU A 16 8.50 10.66 -9.90
C LEU A 16 8.65 9.15 -10.14
N TYR A 17 9.65 8.75 -10.94
CA TYR A 17 9.93 7.34 -11.24
C TYR A 17 11.18 6.80 -10.53
N THR A 18 12.10 7.67 -10.09
CA THR A 18 13.37 7.26 -9.45
C THR A 18 13.41 7.48 -7.94
N SER A 19 12.59 8.38 -7.39
CA SER A 19 12.61 8.77 -5.97
C SER A 19 11.24 8.54 -5.33
N LEU A 20 11.17 7.59 -4.40
CA LEU A 20 9.93 7.33 -3.64
C LEU A 20 9.49 8.56 -2.82
N PRO A 21 10.38 9.29 -2.11
CA PRO A 21 9.99 10.52 -1.42
C PRO A 21 9.39 11.58 -2.35
N ALA A 22 10.00 11.82 -3.52
CA ALA A 22 9.49 12.82 -4.48
C ALA A 22 8.10 12.44 -5.01
N ARG A 23 7.88 11.15 -5.29
CA ARG A 23 6.58 10.64 -5.72
C ARG A 23 5.52 10.79 -4.63
N VAL A 24 5.83 10.44 -3.38
CA VAL A 24 4.90 10.57 -2.25
C VAL A 24 4.57 12.03 -1.98
N ASP A 25 5.56 12.92 -2.03
CA ASP A 25 5.35 14.36 -1.88
C ASP A 25 4.44 14.92 -2.99
N TYR A 26 4.68 14.54 -4.24
CA TYR A 26 3.80 14.88 -5.35
C TYR A 26 2.36 14.38 -5.13
N LEU A 27 2.18 13.14 -4.68
CA LEU A 27 0.84 12.59 -4.39
C LEU A 27 0.17 13.30 -3.23
N HIS A 28 0.92 13.68 -2.18
CA HIS A 28 0.39 14.46 -1.07
C HIS A 28 -0.10 15.82 -1.54
N THR A 29 0.71 16.53 -2.32
CA THR A 29 0.34 17.84 -2.87
C THR A 29 -0.87 17.73 -3.81
N PHE A 30 -0.85 16.77 -4.73
CA PHE A 30 -1.91 16.59 -5.73
C PHE A 30 -3.25 16.15 -5.13
N LEU A 31 -3.23 15.26 -4.13
CA LEU A 31 -4.44 14.81 -3.42
C LEU A 31 -4.79 15.72 -2.24
N GLU A 32 -4.00 16.77 -2.02
CA GLU A 32 -4.05 17.65 -0.85
C GLU A 32 -4.11 16.87 0.46
N PHE A 33 -3.33 15.81 0.57
CA PHE A 33 -3.21 15.02 1.78
C PHE A 33 -2.34 15.79 2.77
N GLY A 34 -2.98 16.36 3.79
CA GLY A 34 -2.33 17.29 4.71
C GLY A 34 -2.55 16.98 6.19
N PRO A 35 -2.11 17.88 7.09
CA PRO A 35 -2.24 17.71 8.54
C PRO A 35 -3.67 17.46 9.02
N ASP A 36 -4.66 18.09 8.37
CA ASP A 36 -6.09 17.87 8.66
C ASP A 36 -6.52 16.42 8.41
N ASP A 37 -6.02 15.80 7.32
CA ASP A 37 -6.31 14.41 6.99
C ASP A 37 -5.61 13.47 7.99
N VAL A 38 -4.36 13.77 8.37
CA VAL A 38 -3.62 13.02 9.39
C VAL A 38 -4.35 13.07 10.74
N ALA A 39 -4.81 14.24 11.17
CA ALA A 39 -5.58 14.40 12.40
C ALA A 39 -6.90 13.61 12.35
N ALA A 40 -7.61 13.65 11.21
CA ALA A 40 -8.83 12.87 11.02
C ALA A 40 -8.56 11.36 11.08
N LEU A 41 -7.47 10.88 10.48
CA LEU A 41 -7.06 9.47 10.57
C LEU A 41 -6.79 9.06 12.02
N ILE A 42 -5.98 9.83 12.76
CA ILE A 42 -5.66 9.58 14.17
C ILE A 42 -6.94 9.48 15.01
N ASP A 43 -7.86 10.43 14.85
CA ASP A 43 -9.15 10.44 15.55
C ASP A 43 -10.04 9.23 15.17
N GLY A 44 -10.00 8.84 13.89
CA GLY A 44 -10.72 7.70 13.32
C GLY A 44 -10.14 6.32 13.68
N GLN A 45 -8.86 6.25 14.10
CA GLN A 45 -8.11 4.99 14.14
C GLN A 45 -8.80 3.89 14.94
N LYS A 46 -9.36 4.22 16.11
CA LYS A 46 -10.00 3.23 16.99
C LYS A 46 -11.22 2.60 16.34
N TYR A 47 -12.01 3.37 15.59
CA TYR A 47 -13.22 2.91 14.92
C TYR A 47 -12.86 2.01 13.74
N ILE A 48 -11.87 2.43 12.94
CA ILE A 48 -11.36 1.66 11.81
C ILE A 48 -10.76 0.33 12.29
N LYS A 49 -9.95 0.33 13.36
CA LYS A 49 -9.36 -0.90 13.94
C LYS A 49 -10.41 -1.94 14.33
N MET A 50 -11.56 -1.51 14.86
CA MET A 50 -12.63 -2.42 15.28
C MET A 50 -13.26 -3.20 14.11
N VAL A 51 -13.29 -2.63 12.91
CA VAL A 51 -13.97 -3.24 11.76
C VAL A 51 -13.04 -4.09 10.88
N ILE A 52 -11.72 -3.92 11.01
CA ILE A 52 -10.69 -4.67 10.25
C ILE A 52 -10.93 -6.20 10.24
N PRO A 53 -11.21 -6.88 11.38
CA PRO A 53 -11.39 -8.33 11.37
C PRO A 53 -12.56 -8.80 10.49
N ALA A 54 -13.65 -8.05 10.49
CA ALA A 54 -14.84 -8.33 9.67
C ALA A 54 -14.56 -8.07 8.20
N ILE A 55 -13.93 -6.94 7.87
CA ILE A 55 -13.56 -6.57 6.49
C ILE A 55 -12.64 -7.64 5.90
N VAL A 56 -11.62 -8.10 6.63
CA VAL A 56 -10.72 -9.17 6.15
C VAL A 56 -11.50 -10.44 5.80
N ASN A 57 -12.44 -10.87 6.64
CA ASN A 57 -13.25 -12.04 6.32
C ASN A 57 -14.09 -11.82 5.06
N MET A 58 -14.69 -10.64 4.90
CA MET A 58 -15.46 -10.29 3.71
C MET A 58 -14.60 -10.28 2.43
N VAL A 59 -13.37 -9.77 2.51
CA VAL A 59 -12.41 -9.76 1.39
C VAL A 59 -12.08 -11.18 0.93
N TYR A 60 -11.73 -12.09 1.84
CA TYR A 60 -11.39 -13.45 1.43
C TYR A 60 -12.60 -14.22 0.90
N LYS A 61 -13.80 -14.02 1.44
CA LYS A 61 -15.03 -14.55 0.84
C LYS A 61 -15.24 -14.07 -0.59
N LYS A 62 -14.93 -12.79 -0.86
CA LYS A 62 -15.03 -12.20 -2.20
C LYS A 62 -13.97 -12.77 -3.15
N LEU A 63 -12.71 -12.87 -2.71
CA LEU A 63 -11.61 -13.41 -3.50
C LEU A 63 -11.77 -14.91 -3.81
N LEU A 64 -12.36 -15.68 -2.90
CA LEU A 64 -12.62 -17.12 -3.13
C LEU A 64 -13.88 -17.38 -3.95
N ARG A 65 -14.70 -16.35 -4.22
CA ARG A 65 -15.91 -16.48 -5.05
C ARG A 65 -15.62 -16.57 -6.54
N HIS A 66 -14.48 -16.03 -6.98
CA HIS A 66 -14.07 -16.03 -8.38
C HIS A 66 -12.87 -16.96 -8.53
N ASP A 67 -12.96 -17.90 -9.46
CA ASP A 67 -11.91 -18.86 -9.81
C ASP A 67 -10.58 -18.15 -10.13
N VAL A 68 -10.60 -17.09 -10.93
CA VAL A 68 -9.41 -16.35 -11.34
C VAL A 68 -8.62 -15.77 -10.15
N THR A 69 -9.30 -15.34 -9.09
CA THR A 69 -8.65 -14.85 -7.87
C THR A 69 -8.34 -15.97 -6.88
N ALA A 70 -9.19 -17.01 -6.81
CA ALA A 70 -8.98 -18.16 -5.95
C ALA A 70 -7.76 -18.98 -6.37
N ARG A 71 -7.56 -19.15 -7.68
CA ARG A 71 -6.47 -19.95 -8.28
C ARG A 71 -5.09 -19.44 -7.85
N VAL A 72 -4.93 -18.13 -7.72
CA VAL A 72 -3.67 -17.47 -7.30
C VAL A 72 -3.18 -17.98 -5.95
N PHE A 73 -4.09 -18.39 -5.05
CA PHE A 73 -3.68 -18.93 -3.77
C PHE A 73 -2.99 -20.30 -3.92
N SER A 74 -3.32 -21.08 -4.94
CA SER A 74 -2.66 -22.36 -5.24
C SER A 74 -1.44 -22.16 -6.15
N THR A 75 -1.61 -21.47 -7.28
CA THR A 75 -0.56 -21.33 -8.32
C THR A 75 0.50 -20.29 -7.97
N ARG A 76 0.15 -19.31 -7.13
CA ARG A 76 0.96 -18.12 -6.81
C ARG A 76 1.28 -17.23 -8.02
N ASP A 77 0.57 -17.42 -9.11
CA ASP A 77 0.70 -16.62 -10.34
C ASP A 77 -0.69 -16.47 -10.97
N SER A 78 -1.16 -15.23 -11.06
CA SER A 78 -2.47 -14.91 -11.65
C SER A 78 -2.54 -15.09 -13.16
N ARG A 79 -1.40 -15.23 -13.84
CA ARG A 79 -1.34 -15.54 -15.28
C ARG A 79 -1.52 -17.03 -15.57
N SER A 80 -1.47 -17.87 -14.54
CA SER A 80 -1.67 -19.30 -14.68
C SER A 80 -3.15 -19.60 -14.91
N GLU A 81 -3.46 -20.28 -16.01
CA GLU A 81 -4.80 -20.81 -16.30
C GLU A 81 -4.99 -22.27 -15.82
N VAL A 82 -4.00 -22.82 -15.13
CA VAL A 82 -4.05 -24.20 -14.62
C VAL A 82 -4.82 -24.23 -13.31
N ASP A 83 -5.96 -24.90 -13.32
CA ASP A 83 -6.74 -25.15 -12.10
C ASP A 83 -6.02 -26.12 -11.16
N PRO A 84 -6.08 -25.91 -9.85
CA PRO A 84 -5.47 -26.80 -8.88
C PRO A 84 -6.29 -28.09 -8.73
N ASP A 85 -5.64 -29.18 -8.34
CA ASP A 85 -6.31 -30.45 -8.01
C ASP A 85 -7.33 -30.27 -6.87
N GLU A 86 -7.01 -29.39 -5.91
CA GLU A 86 -7.88 -29.03 -4.80
C GLU A 86 -7.96 -27.50 -4.66
N TRP A 87 -9.18 -26.98 -4.63
CA TRP A 87 -9.44 -25.57 -4.38
C TRP A 87 -9.28 -25.22 -2.90
N VAL A 88 -8.66 -24.08 -2.62
CA VAL A 88 -8.47 -23.59 -1.25
C VAL A 88 -9.81 -23.27 -0.59
N SER A 89 -9.98 -23.72 0.65
CA SER A 89 -11.13 -23.36 1.50
C SER A 89 -10.83 -22.13 2.36
N GLU A 90 -11.87 -21.37 2.72
CA GLU A 90 -11.77 -20.22 3.63
C GLU A 90 -11.19 -20.60 5.01
N GLU A 91 -11.52 -21.79 5.49
CA GLU A 91 -11.11 -22.36 6.77
C GLU A 91 -9.71 -22.99 6.70
N GLY A 92 -9.18 -23.19 5.48
CA GLY A 92 -7.87 -23.78 5.25
C GLY A 92 -6.73 -22.97 5.91
N PRO A 93 -5.67 -23.65 6.43
CA PRO A 93 -4.55 -22.98 7.10
C PRO A 93 -3.89 -21.89 6.25
N GLN A 94 -3.84 -22.10 4.93
CA GLN A 94 -3.28 -21.14 3.99
C GLN A 94 -4.07 -19.83 3.99
N ILE A 95 -5.39 -19.88 3.90
CA ILE A 95 -6.24 -18.68 3.89
C ILE A 95 -6.25 -18.01 5.26
N GLN A 96 -6.24 -18.76 6.35
CA GLN A 96 -6.15 -18.18 7.71
C GLN A 96 -4.85 -17.39 7.92
N ASN A 97 -3.71 -17.93 7.46
CA ASN A 97 -2.43 -17.21 7.49
C ASN A 97 -2.49 -15.93 6.64
N ARG A 98 -3.09 -15.99 5.47
CA ARG A 98 -3.26 -14.84 4.57
C ARG A 98 -4.20 -13.78 5.15
N LYS A 99 -5.27 -14.17 5.84
CA LYS A 99 -6.14 -13.28 6.63
C LYS A 99 -5.35 -12.55 7.72
N MET A 100 -4.42 -13.22 8.40
CA MET A 100 -3.55 -12.58 9.39
C MET A 100 -2.68 -11.48 8.78
N PHE A 101 -2.03 -11.76 7.64
CA PHE A 101 -1.23 -10.75 6.92
C PHE A 101 -2.08 -9.55 6.48
N LEU A 102 -3.27 -9.78 5.94
CA LEU A 102 -4.16 -8.69 5.54
C LEU A 102 -4.60 -7.85 6.74
N ARG A 103 -4.87 -8.46 7.90
CA ARG A 103 -5.18 -7.72 9.14
C ARG A 103 -4.03 -6.82 9.57
N TRP A 104 -2.80 -7.33 9.54
CA TRP A 104 -1.62 -6.51 9.86
C TRP A 104 -1.44 -5.37 8.88
N TYR A 105 -1.62 -5.65 7.59
CA TYR A 105 -1.56 -4.63 6.55
C TYR A 105 -2.62 -3.53 6.76
N LEU A 106 -3.90 -3.88 6.95
CA LEU A 106 -4.95 -2.88 7.18
C LEU A 106 -4.75 -2.12 8.49
N THR A 107 -4.16 -2.76 9.51
CA THR A 107 -3.80 -2.09 10.76
C THR A 107 -2.68 -1.08 10.53
N LYS A 108 -1.69 -1.43 9.70
CA LYS A 108 -0.60 -0.54 9.29
C LYS A 108 -1.11 0.58 8.38
N LEU A 109 -2.04 0.32 7.45
CA LEU A 109 -2.67 1.33 6.62
C LEU A 109 -3.37 2.39 7.47
N ASN A 110 -3.98 1.98 8.58
CA ASN A 110 -4.61 2.84 9.58
C ASN A 110 -3.63 3.32 10.69
N SER A 111 -2.32 3.26 10.45
CA SER A 111 -1.31 3.83 11.37
C SER A 111 -0.93 5.25 10.93
N ASP A 112 -0.04 5.89 11.70
CA ASP A 112 0.40 7.26 11.44
C ASP A 112 1.20 7.35 10.12
N PRO A 113 0.73 8.14 9.12
CA PRO A 113 1.36 8.28 7.81
C PRO A 113 2.38 9.44 7.73
N THR A 114 2.74 10.07 8.86
CA THR A 114 3.67 11.22 8.88
C THR A 114 5.12 10.88 8.52
N ASN A 115 5.55 9.65 8.79
CA ASN A 115 6.93 9.22 8.61
C ASN A 115 7.15 8.50 7.28
N MET A 116 8.32 8.66 6.65
CA MET A 116 8.60 8.06 5.35
C MET A 116 8.64 6.52 5.41
N GLU A 117 9.02 5.94 6.54
CA GLU A 117 9.03 4.49 6.78
C GLU A 117 7.63 3.86 6.64
N TYR A 118 6.57 4.65 6.87
CA TYR A 118 5.19 4.22 6.60
C TYR A 118 5.00 3.98 5.09
N TRP A 119 5.42 4.93 4.26
CA TRP A 119 5.24 4.87 2.81
C TRP A 119 6.17 3.85 2.16
N GLU A 120 7.39 3.70 2.66
CA GLU A 120 8.30 2.62 2.26
C GLU A 120 7.71 1.23 2.54
N TYR A 121 7.02 1.07 3.67
CA TYR A 121 6.32 -0.17 3.96
C TYR A 121 5.19 -0.43 2.94
N LEU A 122 4.34 0.56 2.66
CA LEU A 122 3.23 0.42 1.69
C LEU A 122 3.74 0.17 0.27
N ASP A 123 4.87 0.78 -0.08
CA ASP A 123 5.56 0.56 -1.32
C ASP A 123 6.08 -0.88 -1.44
N LYS A 124 6.72 -1.39 -0.38
CA LYS A 124 7.19 -2.77 -0.30
C LYS A 124 6.05 -3.76 -0.47
N VAL A 125 4.83 -3.45 0.00
CA VAL A 125 3.63 -4.27 -0.24
C VAL A 125 3.34 -4.42 -1.73
N GLY A 126 3.43 -3.34 -2.51
CA GLY A 126 3.32 -3.39 -3.97
C GLY A 126 4.35 -4.33 -4.59
N ALA A 127 5.63 -4.17 -4.22
CA ALA A 127 6.72 -5.02 -4.70
C ALA A 127 6.50 -6.52 -4.40
N MET A 128 5.81 -6.87 -3.30
CA MET A 128 5.56 -8.26 -2.92
C MET A 128 4.67 -9.02 -3.91
N HIS A 129 3.87 -8.29 -4.69
CA HIS A 129 2.87 -8.88 -5.59
C HIS A 129 3.35 -9.00 -7.04
N VAL A 130 4.60 -8.58 -7.35
CA VAL A 130 5.12 -8.57 -8.74
C VAL A 130 6.35 -9.46 -8.92
N CYS A 131 6.60 -10.40 -8.01
CA CYS A 131 7.70 -11.37 -8.11
C CYS A 131 9.12 -10.74 -8.30
N LYS A 132 9.30 -9.43 -8.05
CA LYS A 132 10.61 -8.78 -8.16
C LYS A 132 11.42 -8.98 -6.87
N GLY A 133 12.71 -9.34 -7.02
CA GLY A 133 13.68 -9.39 -5.93
C GLY A 133 14.07 -10.77 -5.38
N GLY A 134 14.07 -11.83 -6.21
CA GLY A 134 14.70 -13.11 -5.86
C GLY A 134 14.12 -13.82 -4.63
N ARG A 135 12.85 -13.56 -4.31
CA ARG A 135 12.20 -14.13 -3.12
C ARG A 135 12.07 -15.65 -3.27
N ARG A 136 12.32 -16.36 -2.16
CA ARG A 136 12.19 -17.82 -2.07
C ARG A 136 10.82 -18.34 -2.53
N ASN A 137 9.76 -17.58 -2.27
CA ASN A 137 8.39 -17.91 -2.67
C ASN A 137 7.82 -16.79 -3.55
N PRO A 138 8.02 -16.83 -4.87
CA PRO A 138 7.51 -15.82 -5.79
C PRO A 138 5.98 -15.72 -5.72
N LEU A 139 5.45 -14.51 -5.92
CA LEU A 139 4.01 -14.25 -6.03
C LEU A 139 3.83 -13.21 -7.12
N PHE A 140 3.00 -13.51 -8.10
CA PHE A 140 2.57 -12.57 -9.12
C PHE A 140 1.05 -12.43 -9.10
N VAL A 141 0.57 -11.20 -8.99
CA VAL A 141 -0.86 -10.86 -9.01
C VAL A 141 -1.06 -9.68 -9.95
N ASP A 142 -1.94 -9.82 -10.94
CA ASP A 142 -2.23 -8.73 -11.86
C ASP A 142 -2.79 -7.52 -11.13
N TYR A 143 -2.37 -6.34 -11.58
CA TYR A 143 -2.79 -5.07 -10.99
C TYR A 143 -4.31 -4.89 -11.01
N LEU A 144 -5.00 -5.42 -12.03
CA LEU A 144 -6.46 -5.43 -12.11
C LEU A 144 -7.10 -6.00 -10.83
N PHE A 145 -6.58 -7.13 -10.33
CA PHE A 145 -7.11 -7.77 -9.13
C PHE A 145 -6.74 -7.01 -7.85
N LEU A 146 -5.54 -6.44 -7.81
CA LEU A 146 -5.10 -5.60 -6.68
C LEU A 146 -5.94 -4.33 -6.56
N GLY A 147 -6.12 -3.60 -7.66
CA GLY A 147 -6.93 -2.38 -7.72
C GLY A 147 -8.40 -2.65 -7.37
N ALA A 148 -8.99 -3.72 -7.92
CA ALA A 148 -10.36 -4.11 -7.58
C ALA A 148 -10.52 -4.49 -6.10
N CYS A 149 -9.54 -5.20 -5.53
CA CYS A 149 -9.54 -5.56 -4.11
C CYS A 149 -9.41 -4.33 -3.20
N LEU A 150 -8.52 -3.39 -3.53
CA LEU A 150 -8.40 -2.11 -2.82
C LEU A 150 -9.69 -1.29 -2.90
N GLY A 151 -10.34 -1.23 -4.05
CA GLY A 151 -11.64 -0.58 -4.21
C GLY A 151 -12.72 -1.20 -3.32
N TYR A 152 -12.76 -2.54 -3.23
CA TYR A 152 -13.69 -3.22 -2.33
C TYR A 152 -13.40 -2.99 -0.84
N ILE A 153 -12.11 -2.90 -0.46
CA ILE A 153 -11.69 -2.53 0.90
C ILE A 153 -12.10 -1.09 1.22
N GLN A 154 -11.92 -0.16 0.28
CA GLN A 154 -12.33 1.24 0.43
C GLN A 154 -13.83 1.34 0.69
N ASP A 155 -14.64 0.71 -0.15
CA ASP A 155 -16.10 0.68 -0.01
C ASP A 155 -16.53 0.13 1.36
N SER A 156 -15.91 -0.98 1.79
CA SER A 156 -16.17 -1.58 3.10
C SER A 156 -15.83 -0.66 4.27
N PHE A 157 -14.74 0.11 4.18
CA PHE A 157 -14.40 1.11 5.20
C PHE A 157 -15.37 2.28 5.20
N LEU A 158 -15.73 2.80 4.02
CA LEU A 158 -16.67 3.92 3.90
C LEU A 158 -18.03 3.57 4.51
N GLU A 159 -18.58 2.40 4.16
CA GLU A 159 -19.84 1.92 4.72
C GLU A 159 -19.78 1.81 6.25
N ALA A 160 -18.68 1.27 6.78
CA ALA A 160 -18.47 1.14 8.22
C ALA A 160 -18.37 2.50 8.94
N ILE A 161 -17.68 3.47 8.35
CA ILE A 161 -17.52 4.82 8.91
C ILE A 161 -18.85 5.58 8.87
N LEU A 162 -19.54 5.57 7.73
CA LEU A 162 -20.79 6.29 7.53
C LEU A 162 -21.93 5.70 8.38
N SER A 163 -21.94 4.38 8.59
CA SER A 163 -22.91 3.70 9.45
C SER A 163 -22.64 3.85 10.95
N HIS A 164 -21.50 4.45 11.35
CA HIS A 164 -21.15 4.53 12.76
C HIS A 164 -22.14 5.42 13.55
N PRO A 165 -22.79 4.92 14.62
CA PRO A 165 -23.92 5.60 15.25
C PRO A 165 -23.54 6.83 16.09
N ARG A 166 -22.28 6.94 16.52
CA ARG A 166 -21.82 7.98 17.47
C ARG A 166 -20.91 9.05 16.85
N LEU A 167 -20.54 8.90 15.58
CA LEU A 167 -19.73 9.91 14.90
C LEU A 167 -20.66 10.94 14.27
N ASP A 168 -20.39 12.22 14.48
CA ASP A 168 -21.09 13.28 13.76
C ASP A 168 -20.72 13.27 12.28
N LEU A 169 -21.56 13.92 11.47
CA LEU A 169 -21.41 13.93 10.02
C LEU A 169 -20.08 14.57 9.58
N THR A 170 -19.63 15.62 10.27
CA THR A 170 -18.37 16.31 9.91
C THR A 170 -17.17 15.39 10.10
N ARG A 171 -17.09 14.69 11.23
CA ARG A 171 -16.03 13.69 11.48
C ARG A 171 -16.12 12.52 10.50
N LYS A 172 -17.32 12.02 10.22
CA LYS A 172 -17.52 10.96 9.21
C LYS A 172 -16.95 11.36 7.85
N ILE A 173 -17.24 12.57 7.39
CA ILE A 173 -16.74 13.10 6.12
C ILE A 173 -15.21 13.23 6.17
N ALA A 174 -14.64 13.80 7.24
CA ALA A 174 -13.20 13.99 7.37
C ALA A 174 -12.44 12.65 7.34
N ILE A 175 -12.87 11.67 8.15
CA ILE A 175 -12.26 10.33 8.18
C ILE A 175 -12.39 9.64 6.82
N SER A 176 -13.57 9.72 6.19
CA SER A 176 -13.84 9.11 4.88
C SER A 176 -12.96 9.70 3.77
N LYS A 177 -12.78 11.02 3.75
CA LYS A 177 -11.88 11.68 2.80
C LYS A 177 -10.43 11.24 3.03
N ALA A 178 -9.96 11.27 4.27
CA ALA A 178 -8.59 10.96 4.61
C ALA A 178 -8.23 9.50 4.28
N ILE A 179 -9.09 8.53 4.62
CA ILE A 179 -8.84 7.12 4.28
C ILE A 179 -8.89 6.86 2.78
N THR A 180 -9.78 7.53 2.05
CA THR A 180 -9.85 7.44 0.59
C THR A 180 -8.56 7.92 -0.05
N LYS A 181 -8.00 9.05 0.41
CA LYS A 181 -6.71 9.56 -0.08
C LYS A 181 -5.58 8.56 0.16
N VAL A 182 -5.48 7.99 1.36
CA VAL A 182 -4.46 6.97 1.68
C VAL A 182 -4.59 5.74 0.78
N ILE A 183 -5.81 5.26 0.53
CA ILE A 183 -6.04 4.12 -0.38
C ILE A 183 -5.63 4.45 -1.82
N TRP A 184 -5.89 5.67 -2.29
CA TRP A 184 -5.43 6.12 -3.61
C TRP A 184 -3.92 6.18 -3.72
N ILE A 185 -3.23 6.72 -2.70
CA ILE A 185 -1.76 6.74 -2.66
C ILE A 185 -1.23 5.31 -2.68
N GLN A 186 -1.78 4.41 -1.86
CA GLN A 186 -1.42 3.00 -1.89
C GLN A 186 -1.66 2.37 -3.27
N ASN A 187 -2.78 2.68 -3.91
CA ASN A 187 -3.12 2.14 -5.22
C ASN A 187 -2.08 2.56 -6.28
N ASP A 188 -1.64 3.83 -6.27
CA ASP A 188 -0.52 4.31 -7.09
C ASP A 188 0.78 3.56 -6.77
N LEU A 189 1.12 3.41 -5.48
CA LEU A 189 2.31 2.67 -5.06
C LEU A 189 2.27 1.21 -5.49
N MET A 190 1.11 0.56 -5.58
CA MET A 190 1.01 -0.77 -6.18
C MET A 190 1.17 -0.72 -7.70
N ALA A 191 0.52 0.24 -8.36
CA ALA A 191 0.55 0.39 -9.81
C ALA A 191 1.96 0.61 -10.34
N ARG A 192 2.78 1.40 -9.63
CA ARG A 192 4.16 1.71 -10.06
C ARG A 192 5.05 0.46 -10.25
N TRP A 193 4.74 -0.65 -9.57
CA TRP A 193 5.48 -1.90 -9.73
C TRP A 193 5.01 -2.76 -10.91
N HIS A 194 3.81 -2.48 -11.45
CA HIS A 194 3.17 -3.23 -12.52
C HIS A 194 3.21 -2.49 -13.86
N MET A 195 3.15 -1.16 -13.84
CA MET A 195 3.19 -0.32 -15.02
C MET A 195 4.62 -0.15 -15.54
N LYS A 196 4.73 0.08 -16.85
CA LYS A 196 5.99 0.33 -17.57
C LYS A 196 6.28 1.83 -17.76
N ASP A 197 5.45 2.68 -17.16
CA ASP A 197 5.60 4.12 -17.27
C ASP A 197 6.91 4.54 -16.59
N GLY A 198 7.75 5.29 -17.31
CA GLY A 198 9.05 5.71 -16.79
C GLY A 198 10.17 4.69 -17.00
N ASP A 199 9.93 3.58 -17.72
CA ASP A 199 11.00 2.65 -18.13
C ASP A 199 12.09 3.39 -18.94
N GLU A 200 11.70 4.40 -19.74
CA GLU A 200 12.62 5.26 -20.49
C GLU A 200 13.57 6.06 -19.59
N VAL A 201 13.16 6.32 -18.36
CA VAL A 201 13.94 7.07 -17.37
C VAL A 201 14.97 6.17 -16.70
N GLN A 202 14.64 4.89 -16.51
CA GLN A 202 15.55 3.91 -15.89
C GLN A 202 16.71 3.53 -16.81
N ASP A 203 16.45 3.34 -18.11
CA ASP A 203 17.47 2.92 -19.09
C ASP A 203 18.59 3.96 -19.27
N THR A 204 18.27 5.25 -19.16
CA THR A 204 19.25 6.36 -19.31
C THR A 204 20.26 6.48 -18.16
N SER A 205 20.09 5.71 -17.08
CA SER A 205 21.04 5.66 -15.96
C SER A 205 22.29 4.81 -16.26
N THR A 206 22.29 4.10 -17.39
CA THR A 206 23.29 3.07 -17.75
C THR A 206 24.07 3.42 -19.02
N GLU A 207 24.33 4.70 -19.29
CA GLU A 207 25.32 5.08 -20.31
C GLU A 207 26.72 4.91 -19.71
N PRO A 208 27.55 3.98 -20.20
CA PRO A 208 28.88 3.74 -19.66
C PRO A 208 29.80 4.92 -19.96
N GLU A 209 30.41 5.44 -18.91
CA GLU A 209 31.50 6.41 -19.00
C GLU A 209 32.60 5.90 -19.94
N ASN A 210 32.92 6.74 -20.91
CA ASN A 210 33.80 6.50 -22.04
C ASN A 210 35.23 6.14 -21.59
N LEU A 211 35.53 4.85 -21.46
CA LEU A 211 36.90 4.34 -21.28
C LEU A 211 37.56 4.15 -22.66
N GLN A 212 38.48 5.06 -22.98
CA GLN A 212 39.38 4.97 -24.14
C GLN A 212 40.23 3.68 -24.10
N PRO A 213 40.53 3.05 -25.25
CA PRO A 213 41.24 1.78 -25.29
C PRO A 213 42.75 1.97 -25.44
N THR A 214 43.53 1.60 -24.43
CA THR A 214 44.99 1.38 -24.58
C THR A 214 45.34 -0.10 -24.72
N ARG A 215 45.65 -0.43 -25.99
CA ARG A 215 46.40 -1.54 -26.60
C ARG A 215 47.14 -2.58 -25.69
N ILE A 216 46.71 -3.84 -25.84
CA ILE A 216 47.42 -5.11 -26.11
C ILE A 216 48.96 -5.18 -25.88
N SER A 217 49.44 -6.12 -25.04
CA SER A 217 50.20 -7.32 -25.49
C SER A 217 50.49 -8.34 -24.35
N PRO A 218 50.73 -9.64 -24.68
CA PRO A 218 50.57 -10.78 -23.76
C PRO A 218 51.90 -11.39 -23.25
N ARG A 219 51.86 -12.12 -22.13
CA ARG A 219 52.91 -13.10 -21.80
C ARG A 219 52.38 -14.23 -20.89
N VAL A 220 52.52 -15.46 -21.37
CA VAL A 220 52.42 -16.78 -20.70
C VAL A 220 53.82 -17.41 -20.90
N PRO A 221 54.46 -18.16 -19.95
CA PRO A 221 54.07 -19.56 -19.67
C PRO A 221 54.48 -20.22 -18.32
N GLY A 222 53.92 -21.43 -18.08
CA GLY A 222 54.45 -22.48 -17.18
C GLY A 222 53.38 -23.04 -16.22
N ILE A 223 52.64 -24.12 -16.54
CA ILE A 223 52.95 -25.56 -16.37
C ILE A 223 53.29 -25.96 -14.92
N ASN A 224 52.41 -26.74 -14.27
CA ASN A 224 52.72 -28.04 -13.66
C ASN A 224 51.45 -28.78 -13.19
N GLU A 225 51.35 -30.03 -13.61
CA GLU A 225 50.41 -31.07 -13.18
C GLU A 225 50.80 -31.61 -11.80
N ASP A 226 49.85 -32.06 -10.97
CA ASP A 226 49.69 -33.48 -10.61
C ASP A 226 48.78 -33.77 -9.40
N LYS A 227 48.02 -34.86 -9.56
CA LYS A 227 47.60 -35.91 -8.60
C LYS A 227 46.27 -35.84 -7.86
N ALA A 228 45.57 -36.95 -8.07
CA ALA A 228 44.30 -37.42 -7.53
C ALA A 228 44.41 -38.02 -6.13
N SER A 229 43.29 -38.01 -5.38
CA SER A 229 42.93 -39.12 -4.50
C SER A 229 41.42 -39.18 -4.27
N THR A 230 40.88 -40.36 -4.55
CA THR A 230 39.54 -40.88 -4.27
C THR A 230 39.28 -40.99 -2.76
N HIS A 231 38.09 -40.61 -2.28
CA HIS A 231 37.37 -41.37 -1.24
C HIS A 231 35.88 -40.97 -1.17
N SER A 232 35.09 -41.99 -0.87
CA SER A 232 33.64 -42.09 -1.02
C SER A 232 32.84 -41.60 0.19
N SER A 233 31.61 -41.19 -0.12
CA SER A 233 30.35 -41.41 0.62
C SER A 233 30.16 -40.84 2.03
N ASP A 234 29.06 -40.07 2.09
CA ASP A 234 27.98 -40.12 3.08
C ASP A 234 27.79 -38.81 3.86
N SER A 235 27.09 -37.86 3.22
CA SER A 235 26.75 -36.57 3.82
C SER A 235 25.31 -36.58 4.31
N GLY A 236 25.12 -36.96 5.58
CA GLY A 236 23.89 -36.69 6.34
C GLY A 236 23.73 -35.19 6.63
N LYS A 237 23.38 -34.41 5.59
CA LYS A 237 23.08 -32.97 5.70
C LYS A 237 21.79 -32.67 4.94
N THR A 238 20.84 -32.03 5.60
CA THR A 238 19.63 -31.50 4.94
C THR A 238 19.97 -30.28 4.09
N SER A 239 19.07 -29.87 3.19
CA SER A 239 19.23 -28.75 2.22
C SER A 239 19.46 -27.35 2.81
N LEU A 240 19.66 -27.27 4.14
CA LEU A 240 20.03 -26.07 4.90
C LEU A 240 21.32 -26.24 5.73
N GLY A 241 22.08 -27.33 5.53
CA GLY A 241 23.42 -27.50 6.10
C GLY A 241 23.52 -27.75 7.61
N ARG A 242 22.43 -28.16 8.28
CA ARG A 242 22.40 -28.46 9.73
C ARG A 242 22.49 -29.95 10.03
N THR A 243 23.13 -30.30 11.16
CA THR A 243 23.22 -31.66 11.69
C THR A 243 21.97 -32.00 12.52
N GLU A 244 21.70 -33.30 12.73
CA GLU A 244 20.51 -33.76 13.47
C GLU A 244 20.51 -33.33 14.96
N GLU A 245 21.67 -33.01 15.51
CA GLU A 245 21.82 -32.53 16.89
C GLU A 245 21.33 -31.09 17.07
N ASP A 246 21.43 -30.24 16.04
CA ASP A 246 20.96 -28.84 16.05
C ASP A 246 19.42 -28.72 16.04
N VAL A 247 18.70 -29.77 15.62
CA VAL A 247 17.23 -29.78 15.55
C VAL A 247 16.62 -30.01 16.94
N LYS A 248 17.34 -30.68 17.85
CA LYS A 248 16.83 -30.99 19.20
C LYS A 248 16.95 -29.83 20.19
N LEU A 249 17.82 -28.85 19.91
CA LEU A 249 18.03 -27.68 20.78
C LEU A 249 17.24 -26.43 20.33
N GLY A 250 16.53 -26.49 19.20
CA GLY A 250 15.85 -25.33 18.58
C GLY A 250 14.41 -25.05 19.03
N ASN A 251 13.85 -25.81 19.98
CA ASN A 251 12.40 -25.77 20.25
C ASN A 251 11.95 -24.73 21.29
N GLU A 252 12.83 -23.83 21.77
CA GLU A 252 12.43 -22.81 22.76
C GLU A 252 12.51 -21.34 22.32
N HIS A 253 12.95 -21.00 21.10
CA HIS A 253 12.90 -19.60 20.64
C HIS A 253 12.63 -19.47 19.14
N SER A 254 11.35 -19.49 18.77
CA SER A 254 10.89 -18.95 17.47
C SER A 254 10.59 -17.45 17.61
N VAL A 255 11.65 -16.64 17.63
CA VAL A 255 11.54 -15.18 17.67
C VAL A 255 11.26 -14.65 16.25
N CYS A 256 10.11 -14.00 16.09
CA CYS A 256 9.68 -13.29 14.89
C CYS A 256 10.54 -12.01 14.67
N PRO A 257 10.95 -11.67 13.42
CA PRO A 257 11.81 -10.50 13.15
C PRO A 257 11.12 -9.12 13.31
N PHE A 258 9.94 -9.02 13.95
CA PHE A 258 9.14 -7.78 14.04
C PHE A 258 8.71 -7.38 15.48
N SER A 259 9.39 -7.86 16.53
CA SER A 259 8.97 -7.59 17.93
C SER A 259 9.32 -6.20 18.49
N GLY A 260 9.70 -5.23 17.66
CA GLY A 260 9.88 -3.85 18.11
C GLY A 260 8.57 -3.08 18.00
N MET A 261 8.01 -2.63 19.12
CA MET A 261 6.86 -1.71 19.26
C MET A 261 5.48 -2.35 19.54
N SER A 262 5.33 -2.96 20.71
CA SER A 262 4.06 -2.89 21.44
C SER A 262 4.28 -3.03 22.93
N SER A 263 4.32 -1.91 23.65
CA SER A 263 4.15 -1.90 25.09
C SER A 263 3.09 -0.88 25.49
N SER A 264 2.20 -1.36 26.36
CA SER A 264 1.40 -0.58 27.32
C SER A 264 0.17 0.16 26.79
N GLN A 265 -1.02 -0.38 27.06
CA GLN A 265 -1.96 0.22 28.02
C GLN A 265 -3.24 -0.61 28.11
N THR A 266 -3.41 -1.25 29.26
CA THR A 266 -4.68 -1.77 29.76
C THR A 266 -5.52 -0.60 30.29
N PHE A 267 -6.76 -0.42 29.81
CA PHE A 267 -7.73 0.43 30.48
C PHE A 267 -9.04 -0.31 30.72
N ASP A 268 -9.43 -0.28 31.99
CA ASP A 268 -10.56 -0.91 32.64
C ASP A 268 -11.88 -0.27 32.23
N MET A 269 -12.90 -1.09 31.96
CA MET A 269 -14.24 -0.67 31.56
C MET A 269 -15.20 -0.84 32.74
N THR A 270 -15.48 0.25 33.47
CA THR A 270 -16.62 0.28 34.38
C THR A 270 -17.42 1.58 34.28
N LYS A 271 -18.69 1.40 33.88
CA LYS A 271 -19.90 2.16 34.21
C LYS A 271 -19.79 3.69 34.32
N GLN A 272 -20.48 4.40 33.42
CA GLN A 272 -21.27 5.57 33.82
C GLN A 272 -22.45 5.82 32.88
N ARG A 273 -23.59 6.13 33.51
CA ARG A 273 -24.96 6.22 33.00
C ARG A 273 -25.20 7.64 32.45
N ALA A 274 -25.84 7.74 31.30
CA ALA A 274 -26.12 9.01 30.62
C ALA A 274 -27.21 9.86 31.33
N PRO A 275 -27.09 11.21 31.34
CA PRO A 275 -28.24 12.08 31.47
C PRO A 275 -28.77 12.49 30.07
N LYS A 276 -30.10 12.54 29.95
CA LYS A 276 -30.83 13.08 28.79
C LYS A 276 -30.66 14.60 28.76
N HIS A 277 -30.32 15.19 27.62
CA HIS A 277 -30.53 16.62 27.40
C HIS A 277 -31.11 16.91 26.01
N LYS A 278 -32.05 17.86 26.03
CA LYS A 278 -32.89 18.38 24.95
C LYS A 278 -32.05 18.93 23.78
N LEU A 279 -32.58 18.75 22.58
CA LEU A 279 -32.17 19.44 21.36
C LEU A 279 -32.57 20.92 21.46
N GLU A 280 -31.60 21.80 21.69
CA GLU A 280 -31.70 23.22 21.30
C GLU A 280 -30.97 23.41 19.97
N ARG A 281 -31.65 24.09 19.05
CA ARG A 281 -31.24 24.30 17.67
C ARG A 281 -30.42 25.58 17.61
N ASP A 282 -29.13 25.48 17.92
CA ASP A 282 -28.22 26.62 17.77
C ASP A 282 -27.93 26.90 16.30
N SER A 283 -28.42 28.06 15.85
CA SER A 283 -28.41 28.55 14.47
C SER A 283 -27.12 29.32 14.15
N ASN A 284 -25.97 28.83 14.61
CA ASN A 284 -24.70 29.53 14.44
C ASN A 284 -23.50 28.57 14.40
N SER A 285 -23.47 27.65 13.42
CA SER A 285 -22.23 26.94 13.12
C SER A 285 -21.38 27.78 12.16
N ASN A 286 -20.45 28.55 12.72
CA ASN A 286 -19.23 28.92 12.01
C ASN A 286 -18.54 27.61 11.60
N TYR A 287 -18.82 27.15 10.38
CA TYR A 287 -18.16 25.99 9.80
C TYR A 287 -16.67 26.30 9.72
N PHE A 288 -15.87 25.55 10.47
CA PHE A 288 -14.41 25.54 10.37
C PHE A 288 -13.98 25.55 8.90
N VAL A 289 -13.24 26.58 8.53
CA VAL A 289 -12.56 26.71 7.24
C VAL A 289 -11.42 25.69 7.27
N SER A 290 -11.69 24.49 6.74
CA SER A 290 -10.62 23.57 6.38
C SER A 290 -10.00 24.10 5.08
N ASN A 291 -8.71 24.43 5.13
CA ASN A 291 -7.89 24.96 4.03
C ASN A 291 -7.54 23.91 2.97
N ASN A 292 -8.36 22.88 2.81
CA ASN A 292 -8.15 21.88 1.77
C ASN A 292 -8.59 22.53 0.45
N GLY A 293 -7.64 22.77 -0.44
CA GLY A 293 -7.77 23.46 -1.73
C GLY A 293 -8.74 22.83 -2.73
N VAL A 294 -9.33 21.64 -2.46
CA VAL A 294 -10.40 21.09 -3.28
C VAL A 294 -11.57 22.06 -3.23
N PRO A 295 -11.96 22.69 -4.36
CA PRO A 295 -13.04 23.66 -4.37
C PRO A 295 -14.30 23.01 -3.83
N ARG A 296 -14.86 23.58 -2.74
CA ARG A 296 -16.18 23.14 -2.26
C ARG A 296 -17.22 23.55 -3.29
N LEU A 297 -17.62 22.60 -4.11
CA LEU A 297 -18.78 22.71 -4.97
C LEU A 297 -20.03 22.59 -4.08
N GLN A 298 -20.85 23.64 -4.07
CA GLN A 298 -22.15 23.64 -3.44
C GLN A 298 -23.21 23.66 -4.53
N VAL A 299 -24.25 22.85 -4.41
CA VAL A 299 -25.42 22.97 -5.27
C VAL A 299 -26.45 23.84 -4.55
N VAL A 300 -26.75 25.00 -5.12
CA VAL A 300 -27.77 25.94 -4.63
C VAL A 300 -28.76 26.13 -5.77
N ASP A 301 -30.04 25.82 -5.53
CA ASP A 301 -31.12 25.92 -6.53
C ASP A 301 -30.83 25.23 -7.87
N GLY A 302 -30.16 24.07 -7.83
CA GLY A 302 -29.78 23.31 -9.02
C GLY A 302 -28.57 23.85 -9.77
N GLN A 303 -27.94 24.93 -9.30
CA GLN A 303 -26.70 25.49 -9.85
C GLN A 303 -25.51 25.16 -8.97
N VAL A 304 -24.37 24.83 -9.59
CA VAL A 304 -23.10 24.60 -8.89
C VAL A 304 -22.43 25.93 -8.60
N VAL A 305 -22.22 26.23 -7.33
CA VAL A 305 -21.50 27.39 -6.82
C VAL A 305 -20.18 26.90 -6.22
N GLY A 306 -19.07 27.26 -6.85
CA GLY A 306 -17.72 27.08 -6.30
C GLY A 306 -17.31 28.31 -5.48
N LYS A 307 -16.81 28.11 -4.25
CA LYS A 307 -16.34 29.22 -3.40
C LYS A 307 -15.09 29.92 -3.92
N GLU A 308 -14.32 29.23 -4.74
CA GLU A 308 -13.21 29.80 -5.50
C GLU A 308 -13.67 29.87 -6.94
N LYS A 309 -13.43 31.00 -7.61
CA LYS A 309 -13.73 31.17 -9.04
C LYS A 309 -12.91 30.12 -9.81
N LEU A 310 -13.47 28.93 -9.96
CA LEU A 310 -13.11 28.02 -11.05
C LEU A 310 -13.37 28.85 -12.30
N ASP A 311 -12.31 29.27 -12.98
CA ASP A 311 -12.41 30.06 -14.19
C ASP A 311 -13.04 29.18 -15.29
N MET A 312 -14.36 29.16 -15.29
CA MET A 312 -15.20 28.41 -16.24
C MET A 312 -15.06 28.93 -17.68
N SER A 313 -14.29 30.00 -17.91
CA SER A 313 -14.02 30.52 -19.26
C SER A 313 -13.19 29.57 -20.11
N ILE A 314 -12.50 28.60 -19.51
CA ILE A 314 -11.68 27.61 -20.22
C ILE A 314 -12.54 26.49 -20.85
N LEU A 315 -13.69 26.14 -20.25
CA LEU A 315 -14.57 25.09 -20.78
C LEU A 315 -15.56 25.60 -21.85
N SER A 316 -15.82 26.91 -21.89
CA SER A 316 -16.75 27.51 -22.86
C SER A 316 -16.21 27.61 -24.29
N LYS A 317 -14.93 27.30 -24.53
CA LYS A 317 -14.32 27.35 -25.88
C LYS A 317 -14.34 26.02 -26.64
N ALA A 318 -14.85 24.94 -26.04
CA ALA A 318 -14.87 23.61 -26.65
C ALA A 318 -16.28 23.17 -27.11
N LEU A 319 -17.25 24.11 -27.18
CA LEU A 319 -18.61 23.83 -27.66
C LEU A 319 -19.01 24.65 -28.89
N ASP A 320 -18.06 25.40 -29.47
CA ASP A 320 -18.25 26.16 -30.72
C ASP A 320 -17.27 25.70 -31.84
N GLU A 321 -16.99 24.39 -31.92
CA GLU A 321 -16.49 23.72 -33.14
C GLU A 321 -17.27 22.44 -33.43
#